data_AF-A0A8K0EM09-F1
#
_entry.id   AF-A0A8K0EM09-F1
#
_cell.length_a   1.000
_cell.length_b   1.000
_cell.length_c   1.000
_cell.angle_alpha   90.00
_cell.angle_beta   90.00
_cell.angle_gamma   90.00
#
_symmetry.space_group_name_H-M   'P 1'
#
loop_
_entity.id
_entity.type
_entity.pdbx_description
1 polymer ?
#
loop_
_entity_poly.entity_id
_entity_poly.type
_entity_poly.pdbx_seq_one_letter_code
_entity_poly.pdbx_strand_id
1 'polypeptide(L)'
;MALSAALLWRHLRQLQTSRLAAAASTPTLRSGHWRWKTTTAETTENEPRFHWRDLPWQAISIAVGIGTLLYKTQKSEEMELRRNNLKYVNNQLSQLYGPLYGNRLANQQSYREALHGHDNLVKFLQDAEKKWRDPETTDEGVRMLTRWRKFLLYVMHPLDLKAEEIIRDNAHLLENGVEEAELFVKFVFHVNYEKLIVAKWQEKGEVIGNRDIVEEGDFSRERNGGKSDDETFQMLAHVVRNVKETYEKLVQRKRSLVREIEERGGH
;
A
#
# COMPACT_ATOMS: atom_id res chain seq x y z
N MET A 1 -5.49 13.72 20.86
CA MET A 1 -5.32 13.08 19.54
C MET A 1 -5.23 11.54 19.60
N ALA A 2 -4.68 10.92 20.65
CA ALA A 2 -4.64 9.45 20.79
C ALA A 2 -6.02 8.75 20.83
N LEU A 3 -7.05 9.42 21.36
CA LEU A 3 -8.43 8.89 21.41
C LEU A 3 -9.06 8.72 20.01
N SER A 4 -8.68 9.53 19.03
CA SER A 4 -9.22 9.44 17.66
C SER A 4 -8.65 8.26 16.89
N ALA A 5 -7.38 7.91 17.12
CA ALA A 5 -6.75 6.74 16.49
C ALA A 5 -7.34 5.42 17.03
N ALA A 6 -7.64 5.36 18.34
CA ALA A 6 -8.27 4.19 18.95
C ALA A 6 -9.71 3.95 18.45
N LEU A 7 -10.47 5.03 18.19
CA LEU A 7 -11.81 4.95 17.60
C LEU A 7 -11.78 4.51 16.14
N LEU A 8 -10.83 5.01 15.34
CA LEU A 8 -10.62 4.57 13.96
C LEU A 8 -10.23 3.09 13.88
N TRP A 9 -9.39 2.62 14.80
CA TRP A 9 -8.99 1.21 14.89
C TRP A 9 -10.16 0.29 15.27
N ARG A 10 -11.05 0.75 16.16
CA ARG A 10 -12.26 -0.01 16.54
C ARG A 10 -13.22 -0.16 15.36
N HIS A 11 -13.37 0.88 14.54
CA HIS A 11 -14.25 0.83 13.36
C HIS A 11 -13.68 -0.02 12.21
N LEU A 12 -12.37 0.07 11.95
CA LEU A 12 -11.70 -0.77 10.95
C LEU A 12 -11.77 -2.26 11.30
N ARG A 13 -11.61 -2.62 12.58
CA ARG A 13 -11.72 -4.00 13.05
C ARG A 13 -13.14 -4.56 12.91
N GLN A 14 -14.16 -3.72 13.10
CA GLN A 14 -15.57 -4.10 12.96
C GLN A 14 -15.97 -4.34 11.49
N LEU A 15 -15.35 -3.63 10.55
CA LEU A 15 -15.56 -3.82 9.10
C LEU A 15 -14.85 -5.06 8.54
N GLN A 16 -13.72 -5.46 9.14
CA GLN A 16 -13.04 -6.70 8.77
C GLN A 16 -13.74 -7.96 9.31
N THR A 17 -14.27 -7.92 10.55
CA THR A 17 -15.00 -9.07 11.11
C THR A 17 -16.33 -9.31 10.40
N SER A 18 -17.00 -8.27 9.91
CA SER A 18 -18.25 -8.41 9.16
C SER A 18 -18.05 -8.96 7.74
N ARG A 19 -16.92 -8.68 7.08
CA ARG A 19 -16.56 -9.33 5.80
C ARG A 19 -16.17 -10.80 5.96
N LEU A 20 -15.55 -11.17 7.08
CA LEU A 20 -15.25 -12.58 7.38
C LEU A 20 -16.49 -13.37 7.82
N ALA A 21 -17.43 -12.73 8.54
CA ALA A 21 -18.70 -13.36 8.90
C ALA A 21 -19.62 -13.60 7.69
N ALA A 22 -19.59 -12.73 6.68
CA ALA A 22 -20.34 -12.91 5.44
C ALA A 22 -19.76 -13.99 4.49
N ALA A 23 -18.47 -14.34 4.67
CA ALA A 23 -17.83 -15.44 3.93
C ALA A 23 -17.97 -16.81 4.62
N ALA A 24 -18.48 -16.85 5.87
CA ALA A 24 -18.63 -18.06 6.67
C ALA A 24 -20.06 -18.64 6.68
N SER A 25 -21.02 -17.98 6.01
CA SER A 25 -22.38 -18.48 5.82
C SER A 25 -22.58 -19.07 4.43
N THR A 26 -21.65 -19.89 3.97
CA THR A 26 -21.95 -20.85 2.90
C THR A 26 -22.96 -21.84 3.47
N PRO A 27 -24.16 -22.01 2.88
CA PRO A 27 -25.03 -23.10 3.29
C PRO A 27 -24.25 -24.39 3.07
N THR A 28 -23.96 -25.09 4.16
CA THR A 28 -23.47 -26.46 4.11
C THR A 28 -24.53 -27.27 3.39
N LEU A 29 -24.30 -27.48 2.09
CA LEU A 29 -25.00 -28.46 1.28
C LEU A 29 -24.77 -29.80 1.97
N ARG A 30 -25.74 -30.14 2.82
CA ARG A 30 -25.88 -31.41 3.52
C ARG A 30 -25.64 -32.48 2.46
N SER A 31 -24.49 -33.14 2.54
CA SER A 31 -24.12 -34.26 1.70
C SER A 31 -25.09 -35.40 2.02
N GLY A 32 -26.26 -35.37 1.37
CA GLY A 32 -27.13 -36.51 1.27
C GLY A 32 -26.32 -37.61 0.61
N HIS A 33 -25.95 -38.60 1.42
CA HIS A 33 -25.37 -39.85 0.95
C HIS A 33 -26.44 -40.50 0.05
N TRP A 34 -26.41 -40.18 -1.24
CA TRP A 34 -27.15 -40.88 -2.27
C TRP A 34 -26.53 -42.26 -2.38
N ARG A 35 -27.08 -43.18 -1.58
CA ARG A 35 -26.83 -44.61 -1.65
C ARG A 35 -27.40 -45.09 -2.99
N TRP A 36 -26.56 -45.14 -4.02
CA TRP A 36 -26.88 -45.78 -5.28
C TRP A 36 -27.25 -47.24 -4.99
N LYS A 37 -28.54 -47.55 -5.02
CA LYS A 37 -29.02 -48.93 -5.13
C LYS A 37 -28.80 -49.33 -6.58
N THR A 38 -27.83 -50.19 -6.82
CA THR A 38 -27.68 -50.93 -8.08
C THR A 38 -28.86 -51.89 -8.21
N THR A 39 -29.96 -51.41 -8.77
CA THR A 39 -31.03 -52.25 -9.27
C THR A 39 -30.57 -52.83 -10.60
N THR A 40 -30.14 -54.09 -10.60
CA THR A 40 -30.05 -54.93 -11.80
C THR A 40 -31.46 -55.14 -12.33
N ALA A 41 -31.85 -54.33 -13.33
CA ALA A 41 -33.08 -54.52 -14.09
C ALA A 41 -32.74 -55.18 -15.42
N GLU A 42 -33.45 -56.26 -15.72
CA GLU A 42 -33.40 -56.99 -16.99
C GLU A 42 -33.70 -56.07 -18.17
N THR A 43 -32.78 -56.09 -19.14
CA THR A 43 -32.92 -55.51 -20.46
C THR A 43 -34.11 -56.10 -21.20
N THR A 44 -35.16 -55.30 -21.38
CA THR A 44 -36.17 -55.52 -22.42
C THR A 44 -35.93 -54.53 -23.55
N GLU A 45 -35.65 -55.08 -24.73
CA GLU A 45 -35.36 -54.37 -25.97
C GLU A 45 -36.58 -53.59 -26.48
N ASN A 46 -36.52 -52.26 -26.43
CA ASN A 46 -36.98 -51.31 -27.46
C ASN A 46 -37.02 -49.90 -26.86
N GLU A 47 -35.84 -49.31 -26.63
CA GLU A 47 -35.79 -47.86 -26.39
C GLU A 47 -36.01 -47.12 -27.71
N PRO A 48 -37.00 -46.23 -27.81
CA PRO A 48 -37.20 -45.42 -29.01
C PRO A 48 -35.95 -44.57 -29.25
N ARG A 49 -35.23 -44.86 -30.34
CA ARG A 49 -34.09 -44.06 -30.77
C ARG A 49 -34.60 -42.68 -31.17
N PHE A 50 -34.28 -41.67 -30.36
CA PHE A 50 -34.59 -40.28 -30.67
C PHE A 50 -33.96 -39.89 -32.02
N HIS A 51 -34.80 -39.64 -33.02
CA HIS A 51 -34.35 -39.28 -34.36
C HIS A 51 -34.21 -37.76 -34.42
N TRP A 52 -32.98 -37.23 -34.34
CA TRP A 52 -32.68 -35.78 -34.38
C TRP A 52 -33.23 -35.04 -35.61
N ARG A 53 -33.68 -35.77 -36.63
CA ARG A 53 -34.33 -35.23 -37.84
C ARG A 53 -35.78 -34.76 -37.59
N ASP A 54 -36.40 -35.17 -36.48
CA ASP A 54 -37.80 -34.87 -36.17
C ASP A 54 -37.96 -33.60 -35.32
N LEU A 55 -36.86 -32.97 -34.91
CA LEU A 55 -36.89 -31.68 -34.22
C LEU A 55 -37.36 -30.59 -35.20
N PRO A 56 -38.40 -29.81 -34.87
CA PRO A 56 -38.80 -28.69 -35.70
C PRO A 56 -37.66 -27.67 -35.75
N TRP A 57 -37.36 -27.15 -36.95
CA TRP A 57 -36.34 -26.11 -37.19
C TRP A 57 -36.43 -24.93 -36.19
N GLN A 58 -37.65 -24.58 -35.76
CA GLN A 58 -37.91 -23.56 -34.74
C GLN A 58 -37.18 -23.85 -33.42
N ALA A 59 -37.19 -25.09 -32.93
CA ALA A 59 -36.52 -25.48 -31.69
C ALA A 59 -35.00 -25.34 -31.78
N ILE A 60 -34.42 -25.67 -32.94
CA ILE A 60 -32.99 -25.46 -33.20
C ILE A 60 -32.66 -23.97 -33.18
N SER A 61 -33.45 -23.14 -33.85
CA SER A 61 -33.21 -21.69 -33.90
C SER A 61 -33.31 -21.03 -32.53
N ILE A 62 -34.26 -21.46 -31.69
CA ILE A 62 -34.41 -21.00 -30.30
C ILE A 62 -33.19 -21.42 -29.48
N ALA A 63 -32.75 -22.68 -29.59
CA ALA A 63 -31.58 -23.18 -28.86
C ALA A 63 -30.30 -22.40 -29.23
N VAL A 64 -30.10 -22.13 -30.53
CA VAL A 64 -28.99 -21.30 -31.01
C VAL A 64 -29.09 -19.86 -30.49
N GLY A 65 -30.30 -19.28 -30.48
CA GLY A 65 -30.55 -17.95 -29.93
C GLY A 65 -30.21 -17.85 -28.44
N ILE A 66 -30.68 -18.82 -27.63
CA ILE A 66 -30.39 -18.90 -26.19
C ILE A 66 -28.88 -19.09 -25.97
N GLY A 67 -28.25 -20.01 -26.70
CA GLY A 67 -26.81 -20.26 -26.60
C GLY A 67 -25.98 -19.01 -26.92
N THR A 68 -26.37 -18.28 -27.97
CA THR A 68 -25.71 -17.02 -28.36
C THR A 68 -25.88 -15.94 -27.28
N LEU A 69 -27.07 -15.81 -26.69
CA LEU A 69 -27.32 -14.85 -25.62
C LEU A 69 -26.48 -15.16 -24.38
N LEU A 70 -26.48 -16.42 -23.93
CA LEU A 70 -25.69 -16.86 -22.76
C LEU A 70 -24.19 -16.64 -22.98
N TYR A 71 -23.68 -17.00 -24.15
CA TYR A 71 -22.28 -16.76 -24.52
C TYR A 71 -21.93 -15.26 -24.50
N LYS A 72 -22.81 -14.41 -25.06
CA LYS A 72 -22.62 -12.95 -25.04
C LYS A 72 -22.61 -12.39 -23.62
N THR A 73 -23.54 -12.82 -22.76
CA THR A 73 -23.61 -12.37 -21.36
C THR A 73 -22.37 -12.78 -20.57
N GLN A 74 -21.91 -14.03 -20.71
CA GLN A 74 -20.68 -14.48 -20.05
C GLN A 74 -19.47 -13.69 -20.53
N LYS A 75 -19.35 -13.47 -21.85
CA LYS A 75 -18.26 -12.67 -22.42
C LYS A 75 -18.32 -11.21 -21.95
N SER A 76 -19.51 -10.61 -21.82
CA SER A 76 -19.64 -9.25 -21.31
C SER A 76 -19.28 -9.14 -19.83
N GLU A 77 -19.74 -10.06 -18.98
CA GLU A 77 -19.39 -10.09 -17.56
C GLU A 77 -17.87 -10.23 -17.36
N GLU A 78 -17.24 -11.14 -18.11
CA GLU A 78 -15.79 -11.29 -18.11
C GLU A 78 -15.04 -10.00 -18.50
N MET A 79 -15.54 -9.29 -19.52
CA MET A 79 -14.93 -8.03 -19.96
C MET A 79 -15.15 -6.91 -18.95
N GLU A 80 -16.31 -6.86 -18.30
CA GLU A 80 -16.59 -5.91 -17.23
C GLU A 80 -15.69 -6.14 -16.02
N LEU A 81 -15.49 -7.39 -15.61
CA LEU A 81 -14.56 -7.74 -14.53
C LEU A 81 -13.13 -7.28 -14.85
N ARG A 82 -12.65 -7.49 -16.09
CA ARG A 82 -11.33 -7.00 -16.51
C ARG A 82 -11.23 -5.48 -16.51
N ARG A 83 -12.26 -4.77 -16.98
CA ARG A 83 -12.32 -3.31 -16.93
C ARG A 83 -12.33 -2.77 -15.50
N ASN A 84 -13.07 -3.43 -14.61
CA ASN A 84 -13.11 -3.08 -13.19
C ASN A 84 -11.74 -3.30 -12.53
N ASN A 85 -11.06 -4.41 -12.84
CA ASN A 85 -9.70 -4.66 -12.37
C ASN A 85 -8.70 -3.62 -12.89
N LEU A 86 -8.79 -3.25 -14.18
CA LEU A 86 -7.96 -2.21 -14.75
C LEU A 86 -8.20 -0.85 -14.08
N LYS A 87 -9.47 -0.51 -13.82
CA LYS A 87 -9.84 0.70 -13.09
C LYS A 87 -9.27 0.69 -11.66
N TYR A 88 -9.33 -0.43 -10.97
CA TYR A 88 -8.77 -0.58 -9.63
C TYR A 88 -7.25 -0.38 -9.64
N VAL A 89 -6.52 -1.06 -10.52
CA VAL A 89 -5.06 -0.90 -10.66
C VAL A 89 -4.69 0.53 -11.05
N ASN A 90 -5.47 1.17 -11.92
CA ASN A 90 -5.27 2.59 -12.25
C ASN A 90 -5.42 3.47 -11.01
N ASN A 91 -6.44 3.25 -10.17
CA ASN A 91 -6.61 4.01 -8.93
C ASN A 91 -5.42 3.79 -7.98
N GLN A 92 -4.98 2.54 -7.79
CA GLN A 92 -3.81 2.21 -6.96
C GLN A 92 -2.57 2.99 -7.44
N LEU A 93 -2.31 3.02 -8.75
CA LEU A 93 -1.19 3.74 -9.34
C LEU A 93 -1.34 5.26 -9.23
N SER A 94 -2.51 5.82 -9.53
CA SER A 94 -2.68 7.29 -9.60
C SER A 94 -2.84 7.95 -8.24
N GLN A 95 -3.44 7.25 -7.27
CA GLN A 95 -3.83 7.85 -5.99
C GLN A 95 -2.88 7.46 -4.84
N LEU A 96 -2.37 6.23 -4.85
CA LEU A 96 -1.52 5.70 -3.77
C LEU A 96 -0.06 5.55 -4.20
N TYR A 97 0.25 4.52 -5.00
CA TYR A 97 1.64 4.09 -5.20
C TYR A 97 2.44 5.03 -6.10
N GLY A 98 1.84 5.69 -7.10
CA GLY A 98 2.54 6.66 -7.93
C GLY A 98 3.00 7.88 -7.13
N PRO A 99 2.08 8.61 -6.47
CA PRO A 99 2.42 9.73 -5.61
C PRO A 99 3.36 9.33 -4.47
N LEU A 100 3.11 8.20 -3.80
CA LEU A 100 3.94 7.73 -2.70
C LEU A 100 5.35 7.36 -3.19
N TYR A 101 5.48 6.69 -4.34
CA TYR A 101 6.78 6.35 -4.93
C TYR A 101 7.60 7.61 -5.24
N GLY A 102 7.00 8.58 -5.94
CA GLY A 102 7.67 9.85 -6.25
C GLY A 102 8.10 10.60 -4.98
N ASN A 103 7.22 10.64 -3.97
CA ASN A 103 7.50 11.27 -2.69
C ASN A 103 8.67 10.59 -1.94
N ARG A 104 8.65 9.25 -1.83
CA ARG A 104 9.70 8.49 -1.14
C ARG A 104 11.05 8.58 -1.86
N LEU A 105 11.04 8.60 -3.19
CA LEU A 105 12.25 8.82 -4.00
C LEU A 105 12.84 10.22 -3.75
N ALA A 106 12.00 11.25 -3.76
CA ALA A 106 12.43 12.63 -3.47
C ALA A 106 12.99 12.78 -2.06
N ASN A 107 12.34 12.16 -1.05
CA ASN A 107 12.82 12.18 0.34
C ASN A 107 14.18 11.47 0.45
N GLN A 108 14.32 10.27 -0.13
CA GLN A 108 15.58 9.52 -0.10
C GLN A 108 16.74 10.30 -0.75
N GLN A 109 16.51 10.92 -1.90
CA GLN A 109 17.54 11.73 -2.56
C GLN A 109 17.91 12.94 -1.72
N SER A 110 16.90 13.66 -1.21
CA SER A 110 17.12 14.86 -0.40
C SER A 110 17.91 14.51 0.87
N TYR A 111 17.59 13.40 1.54
CA TYR A 111 18.32 12.92 2.71
C TYR A 111 19.80 12.66 2.42
N ARG A 112 20.11 12.00 1.29
CA ARG A 112 21.51 11.75 0.88
C ARG A 112 22.28 13.05 0.65
N GLU A 113 21.67 14.03 -0.01
CA GLU A 113 22.30 15.32 -0.25
C GLU A 113 22.55 16.09 1.07
N ALA A 114 21.59 16.06 1.99
CA ALA A 114 21.71 16.75 3.27
C ALA A 114 22.81 16.20 4.18
N LEU A 115 23.16 14.92 4.02
CA LEU A 115 24.27 14.30 4.75
C LEU A 115 25.65 14.66 4.19
N HIS A 116 25.75 15.29 3.01
CA HIS A 116 27.01 15.77 2.43
C HIS A 116 28.16 14.75 2.49
N GLY A 117 27.90 13.49 2.12
CA GLY A 117 28.89 12.42 2.08
C GLY A 117 29.05 11.61 3.38
N HIS A 118 28.31 11.94 4.45
CA HIS A 118 28.21 11.06 5.62
C HIS A 118 27.31 9.86 5.32
N ASP A 119 27.68 8.67 5.79
CA ASP A 119 26.91 7.45 5.54
C ASP A 119 25.50 7.48 6.15
N ASN A 120 25.35 8.15 7.30
CA ASN A 120 24.09 8.26 8.02
C ASN A 120 24.08 9.48 8.95
N LEU A 121 22.88 9.80 9.47
CA LEU A 121 22.67 10.92 10.38
C LEU A 121 23.50 10.82 11.67
N VAL A 122 23.74 9.62 12.19
CA VAL A 122 24.53 9.46 13.43
C VAL A 122 25.96 9.94 13.21
N LYS A 123 26.62 9.52 12.13
CA LYS A 123 27.97 9.99 11.79
C LYS A 123 28.01 11.49 11.52
N PHE A 124 27.00 12.03 10.84
CA PHE A 124 26.87 13.48 10.62
C PHE A 124 26.79 14.26 11.93
N LEU A 125 25.95 13.80 12.87
CA LEU A 125 25.77 14.47 14.16
C LEU A 125 27.00 14.32 15.06
N GLN A 126 27.69 13.17 15.02
CA GLN A 126 28.96 12.96 15.73
C GLN A 126 30.06 13.91 15.22
N ASP A 127 30.17 14.13 13.91
CA ASP A 127 31.13 15.10 13.36
C ASP A 127 30.75 16.54 13.74
N ALA A 128 29.45 16.88 13.68
CA ALA A 128 28.95 18.16 14.13
C ALA A 128 29.24 18.41 15.62
N GLU A 129 29.04 17.40 16.47
CA GLU A 129 29.33 17.46 17.90
C GLU A 129 30.83 17.62 18.16
N LYS A 130 31.67 16.85 17.47
CA LYS A 130 33.12 16.94 17.57
C LYS A 130 33.60 18.35 17.23
N LYS A 131 33.12 18.92 16.12
CA LYS A 131 33.44 20.29 15.71
C LYS A 131 32.92 21.32 16.71
N TRP A 132 31.72 21.09 17.27
CA TRP A 132 31.14 21.96 18.29
C TRP A 132 31.99 22.03 19.56
N ARG A 133 32.52 20.89 20.03
CA ARG A 133 33.37 20.83 21.23
C ARG A 133 34.76 21.44 21.05
N ASP A 134 35.25 21.53 19.82
CA ASP A 134 36.53 22.13 19.50
C ASP A 134 36.40 23.67 19.43
N PRO A 135 37.12 24.44 20.26
CA PRO A 135 37.06 25.91 20.25
C PRO A 135 37.34 26.57 18.90
N GLU A 136 38.14 25.93 18.03
CA GLU A 136 38.48 26.49 16.72
C GLU A 136 37.35 26.28 15.69
N THR A 137 36.50 25.27 15.90
CA THR A 137 35.44 24.89 14.95
C THR A 137 34.04 24.91 15.55
N THR A 138 33.86 25.49 16.75
CA THR A 138 32.58 25.50 17.47
C THR A 138 31.42 25.98 16.59
N ASP A 139 31.62 27.11 15.91
CA ASP A 139 30.63 27.71 15.01
C ASP A 139 30.27 26.80 13.83
N GLU A 140 31.21 25.97 13.37
CA GLU A 140 30.96 25.01 12.29
C GLU A 140 30.03 23.88 12.76
N GLY A 141 30.27 23.33 13.96
CA GLY A 141 29.38 22.32 14.56
C GLY A 141 27.95 22.83 14.74
N VAL A 142 27.79 24.04 15.27
CA VAL A 142 26.47 24.70 15.40
C VAL A 142 25.82 24.91 14.04
N ARG A 143 26.58 25.33 13.02
CA ARG A 143 26.08 25.48 11.65
C ARG A 143 25.63 24.16 11.05
N MET A 144 26.36 23.07 11.26
CA MET A 144 25.99 21.73 10.78
C MET A 144 24.67 21.26 11.39
N LEU A 145 24.53 21.37 12.71
CA LEU A 145 23.29 21.03 13.43
C LEU A 145 22.11 21.88 12.94
N THR A 146 22.30 23.19 12.85
CA THR A 146 21.27 24.14 12.38
C THR A 146 20.85 23.82 10.94
N ARG A 147 21.81 23.50 10.06
CA ARG A 147 21.53 23.09 8.68
C ARG A 147 20.68 21.82 8.64
N TRP A 148 21.02 20.82 9.45
CA TRP A 148 20.23 19.59 9.54
C TRP A 148 18.79 19.87 9.99
N ARG A 149 18.61 20.61 11.08
CA ARG A 149 17.27 20.92 11.61
C ARG A 149 16.42 21.73 10.63
N LYS A 150 17.02 22.71 9.94
CA LYS A 150 16.36 23.45 8.85
C LYS A 150 15.98 22.53 7.70
N PHE A 151 16.88 21.65 7.29
CA PHE A 151 16.62 20.70 6.22
C PHE A 151 15.48 19.74 6.59
N LEU A 152 15.50 19.18 7.79
CA LEU A 152 14.43 18.32 8.27
C LEU A 152 13.09 19.08 8.29
N LEU A 153 13.05 20.27 8.88
CA LEU A 153 11.83 21.06 8.99
C LEU A 153 11.23 21.45 7.64
N TYR A 154 12.06 21.94 6.71
CA TYR A 154 11.57 22.57 5.48
C TYR A 154 11.51 21.61 4.28
N VAL A 155 12.17 20.46 4.35
CA VAL A 155 12.25 19.51 3.23
C VAL A 155 11.72 18.14 3.59
N MET A 156 12.34 17.44 4.56
CA MET A 156 11.96 16.05 4.86
C MET A 156 10.58 15.95 5.51
N HIS A 157 10.35 16.72 6.58
CA HIS A 157 9.12 16.66 7.35
C HIS A 157 7.87 16.93 6.48
N PRO A 158 7.84 17.95 5.60
CA PRO A 158 6.73 18.13 4.67
C PRO A 158 6.52 16.93 3.72
N LEU A 159 7.59 16.29 3.25
CA LEU A 159 7.48 15.08 2.42
C LEU A 159 6.92 13.90 3.22
N ASP A 160 7.31 13.75 4.48
CA ASP A 160 6.81 12.72 5.39
C ASP A 160 5.35 12.93 5.78
N LEU A 161 4.94 14.16 6.06
CA LEU A 161 3.53 14.53 6.23
C LEU A 161 2.71 14.22 4.98
N LYS A 162 3.25 14.49 3.79
CA LYS A 162 2.53 14.19 2.55
C LYS A 162 2.40 12.69 2.30
N ALA A 163 3.42 11.91 2.65
CA ALA A 163 3.35 10.45 2.58
C ALA A 163 2.31 9.88 3.56
N GLU A 164 2.28 10.38 4.80
CA GLU A 164 1.25 10.02 5.78
C GLU A 164 -0.16 10.30 5.25
N GLU A 165 -0.38 11.48 4.67
CA GLU A 165 -1.66 11.86 4.05
C GLU A 165 -2.05 10.89 2.91
N ILE A 166 -1.14 10.62 1.98
CA ILE A 166 -1.38 9.70 0.85
C ILE A 166 -1.78 8.31 1.36
N ILE A 167 -1.03 7.77 2.33
CA ILE A 167 -1.29 6.45 2.92
C ILE A 167 -2.66 6.43 3.60
N ARG A 168 -2.94 7.41 4.47
CA ARG A 168 -4.18 7.45 5.25
C ARG A 168 -5.40 7.58 4.36
N ASP A 169 -5.35 8.48 3.39
CA ASP A 169 -6.52 8.81 2.56
C ASP A 169 -6.79 7.71 1.51
N ASN A 170 -5.79 6.88 1.20
CA ASN A 170 -5.89 5.81 0.19
C ASN A 170 -5.64 4.41 0.75
N ALA A 171 -5.78 4.19 2.06
CA ALA A 171 -5.52 2.89 2.71
C ALA A 171 -6.41 1.74 2.18
N HIS A 172 -7.53 2.06 1.53
CA HIS A 172 -8.40 1.08 0.88
C HIS A 172 -7.82 0.51 -0.44
N LEU A 173 -6.71 1.07 -0.94
CA LEU A 173 -6.04 0.67 -2.19
C LEU A 173 -4.79 -0.21 -1.97
N LEU A 174 -4.50 -0.61 -0.73
CA LEU A 174 -3.36 -1.48 -0.40
C LEU A 174 -3.46 -2.84 -1.11
N GLU A 175 -2.34 -3.33 -1.64
CA GLU A 175 -2.29 -4.57 -2.42
C GLU A 175 -2.07 -5.79 -1.54
N ASN A 176 -1.17 -5.70 -0.55
CA ASN A 176 -0.64 -6.87 0.16
C ASN A 176 -1.28 -7.09 1.55
N GLY A 177 -2.46 -6.50 1.79
CA GLY A 177 -3.25 -6.77 2.99
C GLY A 177 -2.58 -6.33 4.30
N VAL A 178 -2.49 -7.24 5.28
CA VAL A 178 -2.15 -6.92 6.68
C VAL A 178 -0.69 -6.50 6.85
N GLU A 179 0.26 -7.21 6.22
CA GLU A 179 1.70 -6.94 6.42
C GLU A 179 2.08 -5.54 5.92
N GLU A 180 1.57 -5.14 4.76
CA GLU A 180 1.77 -3.80 4.23
C GLU A 180 1.09 -2.72 5.08
N ALA A 181 -0.11 -3.02 5.58
CA ALA A 181 -0.80 -2.12 6.50
C ALA A 181 0.01 -1.91 7.79
N GLU A 182 0.63 -2.96 8.34
CA GLU A 182 1.50 -2.86 9.51
C GLU A 182 2.75 -2.01 9.23
N LEU A 183 3.39 -2.20 8.08
CA LEU A 183 4.54 -1.39 7.65
C LEU A 183 4.18 0.10 7.60
N PHE A 184 3.04 0.43 7.00
CA PHE A 184 2.56 1.81 6.91
C PHE A 184 2.11 2.37 8.25
N VAL A 185 1.54 1.56 9.15
CA VAL A 185 1.25 2.00 10.52
C VAL A 185 2.52 2.39 11.26
N LYS A 186 3.59 1.59 11.14
CA LYS A 186 4.90 1.92 11.75
C LYS A 186 5.47 3.22 11.17
N PHE A 187 5.34 3.42 9.85
CA PHE A 187 5.73 4.67 9.21
C PHE A 187 4.94 5.88 9.74
N VAL A 188 3.60 5.80 9.80
CA VAL A 188 2.75 6.87 10.33
C VAL A 188 3.09 7.16 11.79
N PHE A 189 3.41 6.14 12.59
CA PHE A 189 3.87 6.33 13.96
C PHE A 189 5.18 7.12 14.01
N HIS A 190 6.15 6.79 13.14
CA HIS A 190 7.40 7.54 13.02
C HIS A 190 7.18 9.01 12.64
N VAL A 191 6.33 9.30 11.64
CA VAL A 191 6.01 10.69 11.26
C VAL A 191 5.38 11.46 12.43
N ASN A 192 4.51 10.82 13.22
CA ASN A 192 3.94 11.46 14.40
C ASN A 192 4.98 11.74 15.50
N TYR A 193 5.98 10.88 15.64
CA TYR A 193 7.11 11.14 16.53
C TYR A 193 7.92 12.36 16.04
N GLU A 194 8.19 12.44 14.74
CA GLU A 194 8.89 13.58 14.13
C GLU A 194 8.15 14.91 14.35
N LYS A 195 6.81 14.94 14.24
CA LYS A 195 5.99 16.12 14.57
C LYS A 195 6.27 16.65 15.98
N LEU A 196 6.46 15.75 16.96
CA LEU A 196 6.75 16.14 18.34
C LEU A 196 8.14 16.78 18.47
N ILE A 197 9.15 16.24 17.77
CA ILE A 197 10.50 16.83 17.73
C ILE A 197 10.44 18.23 17.13
N VAL A 198 9.83 18.34 15.94
CA VAL A 198 9.73 19.59 15.20
C VAL A 198 8.99 20.66 16.01
N ALA A 199 7.87 20.30 16.64
CA ALA A 199 7.12 21.22 17.49
C ALA A 199 7.97 21.75 18.66
N LYS A 200 8.74 20.87 19.31
CA LYS A 200 9.63 21.25 20.41
C LYS A 200 10.74 22.21 19.96
N TRP A 201 11.30 22.00 18.77
CA TRP A 201 12.29 22.93 18.21
C TRP A 201 11.69 24.30 17.89
N GLN A 202 10.47 24.32 17.34
CA GLN A 202 9.77 25.55 17.01
C GLN A 202 9.42 26.36 18.27
N GLU A 203 8.90 25.69 19.31
CA GLU A 203 8.57 26.32 20.59
C GLU A 203 9.77 27.02 21.24
N LYS A 204 10.95 26.39 21.15
CA LYS A 204 12.19 26.94 21.70
C LYS A 204 12.94 27.91 20.78
N GLY A 205 12.50 28.08 19.53
CA GLY A 205 13.23 28.86 18.52
C GLY A 205 14.56 28.23 18.06
N GLU A 206 14.78 26.94 18.35
CA GLU A 206 16.04 26.22 18.05
C GLU A 206 16.28 26.01 16.54
N VAL A 207 15.25 26.15 15.70
CA VAL A 207 15.33 25.98 14.24
C VAL A 207 16.11 27.12 13.57
N ILE A 208 15.99 28.34 14.09
CA ILE A 208 16.45 29.55 13.39
C ILE A 208 17.93 29.83 13.69
N GLY A 209 18.55 29.08 14.61
CA GLY A 209 19.94 29.25 14.99
C GLY A 209 20.12 30.29 16.10
N ASN A 210 19.22 30.29 17.09
CA ASN A 210 19.55 30.92 18.37
C ASN A 210 20.81 30.23 18.90
N ARG A 211 21.94 30.93 18.80
CA ARG A 211 23.28 30.41 19.13
C ARG A 211 23.44 30.16 20.63
N ASP A 212 22.57 30.76 21.43
CA ASP A 212 22.92 31.07 22.81
C ASP A 212 22.86 29.87 23.75
N ILE A 213 22.24 28.74 23.37
CA ILE A 213 22.29 27.50 24.18
C ILE A 213 22.18 26.27 23.27
N VAL A 214 23.30 25.79 22.73
CA VAL A 214 23.39 24.42 22.19
C VAL A 214 23.89 23.51 23.30
N GLU A 215 23.13 22.47 23.61
CA GLU A 215 23.49 21.46 24.61
C GLU A 215 24.14 20.24 23.94
N GLU A 216 24.96 19.49 24.68
CA GLU A 216 25.49 18.19 24.22
C GLU A 216 24.38 17.25 23.73
N GLY A 217 23.24 17.23 24.43
CA GLY A 217 22.08 16.43 24.04
C GLY A 217 21.47 16.81 22.68
N ASP A 218 21.73 18.02 22.17
CA ASP A 218 21.20 18.49 20.89
C ASP A 218 21.84 17.84 19.68
N PHE A 219 22.95 17.12 19.85
CA PHE A 219 23.58 16.29 18.83
C PHE A 219 23.11 14.83 18.88
N SER A 220 22.24 14.46 19.82
CA SER A 220 21.69 13.10 19.87
C SER A 220 20.80 12.79 18.66
N ARG A 221 20.80 11.53 18.22
CA ARG A 221 19.97 11.05 17.11
C ARG A 221 18.47 11.16 17.45
N GLU A 222 18.12 10.94 18.71
CA GLU A 222 16.78 10.99 19.27
C GLU A 222 16.17 12.38 19.14
N ARG A 223 16.95 13.42 19.46
CA ARG A 223 16.50 14.81 19.32
C ARG A 223 16.46 15.28 17.87
N ASN A 224 17.07 14.57 16.91
CA ASN A 224 17.26 15.04 15.53
C ASN A 224 16.57 14.24 14.43
N GLY A 225 16.12 13.02 14.67
CA GLY A 225 15.32 12.28 13.70
C GLY A 225 14.51 11.15 14.34
N GLY A 226 14.34 11.20 15.66
CA GLY A 226 13.66 10.20 16.46
C GLY A 226 14.47 8.99 16.87
N LYS A 227 13.75 7.98 17.38
CA LYS A 227 14.32 6.82 18.05
C LYS A 227 15.34 6.10 17.16
N SER A 228 16.54 5.88 17.70
CA SER A 228 17.65 5.23 17.00
C SER A 228 17.64 3.71 17.16
N ASP A 229 16.46 3.07 17.06
CA ASP A 229 16.44 1.60 17.00
C ASP A 229 16.62 1.12 15.56
N ASP A 230 17.31 -0.02 15.42
CA ASP A 230 17.52 -0.68 14.13
C ASP A 230 16.19 -0.95 13.42
N GLU A 231 15.12 -1.17 14.20
CA GLU A 231 13.77 -1.36 13.69
C GLU A 231 13.27 -0.15 12.88
N THR A 232 13.42 1.08 13.39
CA THR A 232 12.98 2.30 12.69
C THR A 232 13.77 2.50 11.40
N PHE A 233 15.09 2.28 11.42
CA PHE A 233 15.91 2.42 10.23
C PHE A 233 15.54 1.40 9.15
N GLN A 234 15.39 0.13 9.55
CA GLN A 234 14.95 -0.94 8.65
C GLN A 234 13.54 -0.67 8.12
N MET A 235 12.65 -0.14 8.94
CA MET A 235 11.28 0.23 8.53
C MET A 235 11.29 1.27 7.42
N LEU A 236 12.06 2.35 7.53
CA LEU A 236 12.11 3.39 6.48
C LEU A 236 12.65 2.84 5.16
N ALA A 237 13.72 2.03 5.21
CA ALA A 237 14.25 1.36 4.02
C ALA A 237 13.24 0.37 3.43
N HIS A 238 12.48 -0.33 4.27
CA HIS A 238 11.46 -1.29 3.86
C HIS A 238 10.26 -0.58 3.21
N VAL A 239 9.81 0.56 3.72
CA VAL A 239 8.76 1.38 3.07
C VAL A 239 9.17 1.76 1.65
N VAL A 240 10.39 2.29 1.47
CA VAL A 240 10.88 2.69 0.13
C VAL A 240 10.90 1.49 -0.82
N ARG A 241 11.42 0.35 -0.37
CA ARG A 241 11.50 -0.88 -1.16
C ARG A 241 10.11 -1.41 -1.53
N ASN A 242 9.22 -1.57 -0.55
CA ASN A 242 7.86 -2.07 -0.75
C ASN A 242 7.07 -1.19 -1.72
N VAL A 243 7.15 0.14 -1.57
CA VAL A 243 6.45 1.08 -2.46
C VAL A 243 6.97 0.96 -3.90
N LYS A 244 8.29 0.86 -4.08
CA LYS A 244 8.90 0.69 -5.42
C LYS A 244 8.46 -0.63 -6.07
N GLU A 245 8.64 -1.74 -5.36
CA GLU A 245 8.32 -3.08 -5.88
C GLU A 245 6.82 -3.21 -6.23
N THR A 246 5.95 -2.69 -5.36
CA THR A 246 4.50 -2.71 -5.61
C THR A 246 4.13 -1.80 -6.78
N TYR A 247 4.72 -0.61 -6.90
CA TYR A 247 4.51 0.26 -8.05
C TYR A 247 4.89 -0.45 -9.37
N GLU A 248 6.08 -1.06 -9.45
CA GLU A 248 6.55 -1.77 -10.64
C GLU A 248 5.63 -2.96 -10.99
N LYS A 249 5.22 -3.74 -10.00
CA LYS A 249 4.24 -4.84 -10.16
C LYS A 249 2.91 -4.34 -10.72
N LEU A 250 2.39 -3.24 -10.20
CA LEU A 250 1.12 -2.66 -10.67
C LEU A 250 1.22 -2.10 -12.09
N VAL A 251 2.34 -1.49 -12.47
CA VAL A 251 2.58 -1.04 -13.86
C VAL A 251 2.58 -2.22 -14.82
N GLN A 252 3.23 -3.34 -14.46
CA GLN A 252 3.22 -4.56 -15.27
C GLN A 252 1.80 -5.14 -15.38
N ARG A 253 1.07 -5.24 -14.25
CA ARG A 253 -0.31 -5.72 -14.20
C ARG A 253 -1.24 -4.87 -15.08
N LYS A 254 -1.10 -3.54 -15.05
CA LYS A 254 -1.83 -2.62 -15.93
C LYS A 254 -1.59 -2.93 -17.41
N ARG A 255 -0.32 -3.10 -17.80
CA ARG A 255 0.04 -3.42 -19.21
C ARG A 255 -0.56 -4.75 -19.66
N SER A 256 -0.54 -5.79 -18.80
CA SER A 256 -1.17 -7.08 -19.10
C SER A 256 -2.67 -6.93 -19.32
N LEU A 257 -3.37 -6.25 -18.40
CA LEU A 257 -4.82 -6.06 -18.50
C LEU A 257 -5.23 -5.26 -19.74
N VAL A 258 -4.47 -4.24 -20.12
CA VAL A 258 -4.72 -3.47 -21.35
C VAL A 258 -4.60 -4.37 -22.58
N ARG A 259 -3.52 -5.15 -22.68
CA ARG A 259 -3.31 -6.09 -23.80
C ARG A 259 -4.44 -7.13 -23.89
N GLU A 260 -4.82 -7.74 -22.76
CA GLU A 260 -5.91 -8.71 -22.72
C GLU A 260 -7.26 -8.13 -23.16
N ILE A 261 -7.52 -6.86 -22.83
CA ILE A 261 -8.73 -6.15 -23.25
C ILE A 261 -8.70 -5.84 -24.75
N GLU A 262 -7.55 -5.43 -25.29
CA GLU A 262 -7.37 -5.15 -26.72
C GLU A 262 -7.53 -6.42 -27.56
N GLU A 263 -6.85 -7.51 -27.18
CA GLU A 263 -6.90 -8.80 -27.88
C GLU A 263 -8.32 -9.40 -27.91
N ARG A 264 -9.11 -9.19 -26.85
CA ARG A 264 -10.49 -9.73 -26.76
C ARG A 264 -11.56 -8.78 -27.32
N GLY A 265 -11.26 -7.49 -27.39
CA GLY A 265 -12.16 -6.43 -27.86
C GLY A 265 -12.08 -6.15 -29.36
N GLY A 266 -11.04 -6.63 -30.05
CA GLY A 266 -10.85 -6.47 -31.50
C GLY A 266 -11.66 -7.43 -32.39
N HIS A 267 -12.70 -8.08 -31.87
CA HIS A 267 -13.58 -9.01 -32.58
C HIS A 267 -15.04 -8.60 -32.44
#